data_AF-Q2Y672-F1
#
_entry.id   AF-Q2Y672-F1
#
_cell.length_a   1.000
_cell.length_b   1.000
_cell.length_c   1.000
_cell.angle_alpha   90.00
_cell.angle_beta   90.00
_cell.angle_gamma   90.00
#
_symmetry.space_group_name_H-M   'P 1'
#
loop_
_entity.id
_entity.type
_entity.pdbx_description
1 polymer ?
#
loop_
_entity_poly.entity_id
_entity_poly.type
_entity_poly.pdbx_seq_one_letter_code
_entity_poly.pdbx_strand_id
1 'polypeptide(L)'
;MPLNNYGVLKGRAIGRRLGSGSSPHYQIHIVEEAGTHYRIAINVRSQLAPSELMYYIKPYFVHPLTSTVEALPSGFRFRTY
;
A
#
# COMPACT_ATOMS: atom_id res chain seq x y z
N MET A 1 10.91 -15.07 8.27
CA MET A 1 11.00 -14.23 9.48
C MET A 1 9.77 -13.32 9.52
N PRO A 2 9.09 -13.16 10.66
CA PRO A 2 8.06 -12.13 10.77
C PRO A 2 8.69 -10.78 10.49
N LEU A 3 8.00 -9.98 9.68
CA LEU A 3 8.43 -8.66 9.31
C LEU A 3 8.26 -7.71 10.51
N ASN A 4 9.36 -7.28 11.11
CA ASN A 4 9.36 -6.35 12.24
C ASN A 4 9.04 -4.92 11.77
N ASN A 5 8.30 -4.17 12.58
CA ASN A 5 7.92 -2.77 12.32
C ASN A 5 7.02 -2.56 11.09
N TYR A 6 6.15 -3.54 10.81
CA TYR A 6 5.12 -3.40 9.78
C TYR A 6 3.79 -2.99 10.39
N GLY A 7 2.99 -2.31 9.57
CA GLY A 7 1.70 -1.78 9.94
C GLY A 7 0.72 -1.77 8.78
N VAL A 8 -0.50 -1.34 9.08
CA VAL A 8 -1.57 -1.15 8.11
C VAL A 8 -1.83 0.36 7.99
N LEU A 9 -1.89 0.86 6.76
CA LEU A 9 -2.39 2.19 6.43
C LEU A 9 -3.79 2.03 5.82
N LYS A 10 -4.82 2.56 6.49
CA LYS A 10 -6.19 2.63 5.97
C LYS A 10 -6.53 4.07 5.59
N GLY A 11 -6.92 4.29 4.34
CA GLY A 11 -7.35 5.60 3.86
C GLY A 11 -7.77 5.55 2.39
N ARG A 12 -8.23 6.68 1.87
CA ARG A 12 -8.69 6.80 0.48
C ARG A 12 -7.53 7.20 -0.43
N ALA A 13 -7.34 6.47 -1.52
CA ALA A 13 -6.44 6.88 -2.59
C ALA A 13 -7.05 8.02 -3.40
N ILE A 14 -6.34 9.15 -3.49
CA ILE A 14 -6.83 10.36 -4.16
C ILE A 14 -5.96 10.80 -5.33
N GLY A 15 -4.82 10.16 -5.52
CA GLY A 15 -3.90 10.51 -6.58
C GLY A 15 -2.76 9.52 -6.70
N ARG A 16 -2.05 9.62 -7.83
CA ARG A 16 -0.84 8.86 -8.09
C ARG A 16 0.18 9.69 -8.85
N ARG A 17 1.45 9.30 -8.72
CA ARG A 17 2.55 9.80 -9.55
C ARG A 17 3.37 8.62 -10.05
N LEU A 18 3.63 8.58 -11.35
CA LEU A 18 4.49 7.56 -11.95
C LEU A 18 5.94 7.75 -11.52
N GLY A 19 6.68 6.64 -11.39
CA GLY A 19 8.11 6.69 -11.12
C GLY A 19 8.87 7.28 -12.30
N SER A 20 9.81 8.18 -12.03
CA SER A 20 10.66 8.84 -13.03
C SER A 20 12.08 9.03 -12.49
N GLY A 21 13.06 9.19 -13.38
CA GLY A 21 14.45 9.46 -13.01
C GLY A 21 15.25 8.20 -12.62
N SER A 22 16.41 8.40 -11.99
CA SER A 22 17.39 7.35 -11.69
C SER A 22 16.99 6.41 -10.55
N SER A 23 16.13 6.87 -9.63
CA SER A 23 15.58 6.09 -8.52
C SER A 23 14.04 6.20 -8.52
N PRO A 24 13.38 5.57 -9.50
CA PRO A 24 11.94 5.76 -9.72
C PRO A 24 11.14 5.07 -8.61
N HIS A 25 10.16 5.79 -8.07
CA HIS A 25 9.15 5.24 -7.18
C HIS A 25 7.77 5.59 -7.73
N TYR A 26 6.89 4.60 -7.86
CA TYR A 26 5.48 4.87 -8.06
C TYR A 26 4.89 5.34 -6.74
N GLN A 27 4.17 6.45 -6.77
CA GLN A 27 3.66 7.08 -5.55
C GLN A 27 2.15 7.05 -5.54
N ILE A 28 1.59 6.75 -4.37
CA ILE A 28 0.15 6.84 -4.11
C ILE A 28 -0.06 7.91 -3.04
N HIS A 29 -0.99 8.82 -3.31
CA HIS A 29 -1.46 9.81 -2.34
C HIS A 29 -2.70 9.27 -1.64
N ILE A 30 -2.59 9.05 -0.33
CA ILE A 30 -3.68 8.58 0.53
C ILE A 30 -4.09 9.71 1.46
N VAL A 31 -5.39 9.81 1.75
CA VAL A 31 -5.94 10.67 2.79
C VAL A 31 -6.75 9.82 3.77
N GLU A 32 -6.47 9.96 5.06
CA GLU A 32 -7.29 9.37 6.12
C GLU A 32 -8.53 10.23 6.43
N GLU A 33 -9.44 9.73 7.26
CA GLU A 33 -10.70 10.43 7.56
C GLU A 33 -10.48 11.75 8.30
N ALA A 34 -9.48 11.83 9.18
CA ALA A 34 -9.11 13.06 9.90
C ALA A 34 -8.37 14.10 9.02
N GLY A 35 -8.11 13.80 7.75
CA GLY A 35 -7.47 14.71 6.80
C GLY A 35 -5.94 14.62 6.74
N THR A 36 -5.28 13.74 7.51
CA THR A 36 -3.85 13.50 7.34
C THR A 36 -3.57 12.91 5.95
N HIS A 37 -2.55 13.46 5.29
CA HIS A 37 -2.09 12.99 3.99
C HIS A 37 -0.87 12.08 4.15
N TYR A 38 -0.89 10.94 3.44
CA TYR A 38 0.21 9.99 3.38
C TYR A 38 0.72 9.84 1.96
N ARG A 39 2.04 9.63 1.84
CA ARG A 39 2.71 9.24 0.59
C ARG A 39 3.21 7.81 0.72
N ILE A 40 2.65 6.90 -0.08
CA ILE A 40 3.20 5.55 -0.25
C ILE A 40 4.17 5.59 -1.43
N ALA A 41 5.43 5.24 -1.19
CA ALA A 41 6.44 5.09 -2.24
C ALA A 41 6.66 3.60 -2.53
N ILE A 42 6.41 3.18 -3.77
CA ILE A 42 6.53 1.79 -4.23
C ILE A 42 7.73 1.69 -5.16
N ASN A 43 8.64 0.78 -4.83
CA ASN A 43 9.76 0.45 -5.69
C ASN A 43 9.24 -0.14 -7.01
N VAL A 44 9.64 0.43 -8.14
CA VAL A 44 9.26 -0.05 -9.49
C VAL A 44 10.44 -0.59 -10.28
N ARG A 45 11.59 -0.73 -9.63
CA ARG A 45 12.81 -1.25 -10.24
C ARG A 45 13.38 -2.36 -9.36
N SER A 46 13.55 -3.54 -9.94
CA SER A 46 14.31 -4.63 -9.33
C SER A 46 15.77 -4.55 -9.77
N GLN A 47 16.69 -5.03 -8.93
CA GLN A 47 18.08 -5.25 -9.31
C GLN A 47 18.28 -6.62 -9.99
N LEU A 48 17.34 -7.55 -9.79
CA LEU A 48 17.45 -8.94 -10.24
C LEU A 48 16.32 -9.30 -11.20
N ALA A 49 16.64 -10.09 -12.22
CA ALA A 49 15.71 -10.56 -13.26
C ALA A 49 15.30 -12.04 -13.03
N PRO A 50 14.10 -12.47 -13.49
CA PRO A 50 13.04 -11.65 -14.10
C PRO A 50 12.35 -10.76 -13.05
N SER A 51 11.88 -9.59 -13.48
CA SER A 51 11.27 -8.59 -12.58
C SER A 51 9.81 -8.28 -12.90
N GLU A 52 9.27 -8.99 -13.88
CA GLU A 52 7.88 -8.97 -14.30
C GLU A 52 7.00 -9.54 -13.20
N LEU A 53 5.97 -8.78 -12.83
CA LEU A 53 4.96 -9.19 -11.87
C LEU A 53 3.70 -9.62 -12.61
N MET A 54 3.34 -10.89 -12.43
CA MET A 54 2.00 -11.36 -12.75
C MET A 54 1.03 -10.75 -11.75
N TYR A 55 -0.01 -10.09 -12.25
CA TYR A 55 -1.07 -9.54 -11.43
C TYR A 55 -2.42 -10.06 -11.86
N TYR A 56 -3.33 -10.15 -10.91
CA TYR A 56 -4.72 -10.50 -11.13
C TYR A 56 -5.60 -9.47 -10.44
N ILE A 57 -6.52 -8.88 -11.19
CA ILE A 57 -7.52 -7.96 -10.65
C ILE A 57 -8.80 -8.76 -10.46
N LYS A 58 -9.23 -8.91 -9.20
CA LYS A 58 -10.50 -9.54 -8.84
C LYS A 58 -11.50 -8.46 -8.42
N PRO A 59 -12.49 -8.11 -9.28
CA PRO A 59 -13.62 -7.31 -8.85
C PRO A 59 -14.35 -8.00 -7.69
N TYR A 60 -14.96 -7.22 -6.79
CA TYR A 60 -15.72 -7.73 -5.65
C TYR A 60 -14.94 -8.78 -4.83
N PHE A 61 -13.73 -8.39 -4.41
CA PHE A 61 -12.88 -9.27 -3.61
C PHE A 61 -13.51 -9.58 -2.25
N VAL A 62 -14.06 -10.79 -2.10
CA VAL A 62 -14.58 -11.33 -0.83
C VAL A 62 -13.55 -12.28 -0.23
N HIS A 63 -13.08 -11.98 0.97
CA HIS A 63 -12.11 -12.80 1.71
C HIS A 63 -12.22 -12.49 3.21
N PRO A 64 -12.06 -13.45 4.14
CA PRO A 64 -12.20 -13.19 5.59
C PRO A 64 -11.36 -12.01 6.11
N LEU A 65 -10.20 -11.77 5.49
CA LEU A 65 -9.31 -10.63 5.82
C LEU A 65 -9.99 -9.26 5.63
N THR A 66 -10.95 -9.11 4.72
CA THR A 66 -11.58 -7.81 4.46
C THR A 66 -12.31 -7.31 5.70
N SER A 67 -13.03 -8.20 6.41
CA SER A 67 -13.69 -7.85 7.68
C SER A 67 -12.71 -7.41 8.76
N THR A 68 -11.52 -8.01 8.83
CA THR A 68 -10.47 -7.61 9.78
C THR A 68 -9.92 -6.21 9.48
N VAL A 69 -9.67 -5.90 8.20
CA VAL A 69 -9.13 -4.59 7.78
C VAL A 69 -10.21 -3.50 7.84
N GLU A 70 -11.46 -3.85 7.56
CA GLU A 70 -12.60 -2.95 7.59
C GLU A 70 -12.83 -2.38 9.00
N ALA A 71 -12.67 -3.21 10.04
CA ALA A 71 -12.80 -2.80 11.44
C ALA A 71 -11.67 -1.87 11.94
N LEU A 72 -10.56 -1.75 11.20
CA LEU A 72 -9.47 -0.84 11.60
C LEU A 72 -9.91 0.61 11.39
N PRO A 73 -9.52 1.53 12.28
CA PRO A 73 -9.71 2.96 12.06
C PRO A 73 -8.81 3.46 10.92
N SER A 74 -9.14 4.60 10.33
CA SER A 74 -8.29 5.23 9.32
C SER A 74 -6.93 5.63 9.91
N GLY A 75 -5.92 5.74 9.04
CA GLY A 75 -4.56 6.11 9.38
C GLY A 75 -3.58 4.94 9.42
N PHE A 76 -2.33 5.23 9.78
CA PHE A 76 -1.28 4.22 9.92
C PHE A 76 -1.23 3.65 11.34
N ARG A 77 -1.15 2.32 11.45
CA ARG A 77 -0.99 1.62 12.72
C ARG A 77 -0.01 0.47 12.60
N PHE A 78 0.92 0.36 13.54
CA PHE A 78 1.75 -0.83 13.67
C PHE A 78 0.90 -2.04 14.01
N ARG A 79 1.31 -3.21 13.52
CA ARG A 79 0.70 -4.48 13.92
C ARG A 79 1.23 -4.85 15.30
N THR A 80 0.40 -4.68 16.32
CA THR A 80 0.62 -5.26 17.64
C THR A 80 0.16 -6.72 17.64
N TYR A 81 1.01 -7.63 18.11
CA TYR A 81 0.67 -9.05 18.34
C TYR A 81 -0.05 -9.21 19.67
#